data_AF-A0A318D055-F1
#
_entry.id   AF-A0A318D055-F1
#
_cell.length_a   1.000
_cell.length_b   1.000
_cell.length_c   1.000
_cell.angle_alpha   90.00
_cell.angle_beta   90.00
_cell.angle_gamma   90.00
#
_symmetry.space_group_name_H-M   'P 1'
#
loop_
_entity.id
_entity.type
_entity.pdbx_description
1 polymer ?
#
loop_
_entity_poly.entity_id
_entity_poly.type
_entity_poly.pdbx_seq_one_letter_code
_entity_poly.pdbx_strand_id
1 'polypeptide(L)'
;MMLTYDSHLAHRQNTPTLIVDIDDRSLSILGQWPWPRTIMASILSLINQGHPKAIGLDIVYPEPDRSSPRQIAEFLASGNLKLPDEIDKCLLSLPDHDQILAKALLKTPTVLGYPFAFTKSVKSFNLKFPGQNNSNLLISK
;
A
#
# COMPACT_ATOMS: atom_id res chain seq x y z
N MET A 1 -5.30 -18.41 -11.09
CA MET A 1 -5.24 -18.23 -9.63
C MET A 1 -4.33 -19.30 -9.06
N MET A 2 -3.04 -19.01 -8.95
CA MET A 2 -2.05 -19.92 -8.39
C MET A 2 -1.20 -19.08 -7.47
N LEU A 3 -1.38 -19.28 -6.16
CA LEU A 3 -0.56 -18.70 -5.11
C LEU A 3 0.80 -19.39 -5.21
N THR A 4 1.83 -18.67 -5.67
CA THR A 4 3.18 -19.24 -5.74
C THR A 4 3.75 -19.28 -4.32
N TYR A 5 3.81 -20.49 -3.75
CA TYR A 5 4.54 -20.78 -2.52
C TYR A 5 6.04 -20.74 -2.84
N ASP A 6 6.74 -19.67 -2.47
CA ASP A 6 8.18 -19.61 -2.64
C ASP A 6 8.86 -20.45 -1.53
N SER A 7 9.50 -21.53 -1.97
CA SER A 7 10.15 -22.54 -1.14
C SER A 7 11.56 -22.14 -0.67
N HIS A 8 12.06 -20.94 -1.02
CA HIS A 8 13.36 -20.47 -0.54
C HIS A 8 13.37 -19.96 0.92
N LEU A 9 12.21 -19.93 1.59
CA LEU A 9 12.08 -19.73 3.04
C LEU A 9 11.91 -21.03 3.84
N ALA A 10 12.41 -22.16 3.32
CA ALA A 10 12.30 -23.52 3.90
C ALA A 10 13.06 -23.74 5.24
N HIS A 11 13.07 -22.74 6.13
CA HIS A 11 13.54 -22.87 7.50
C HIS A 11 12.64 -22.15 8.53
N ARG A 12 11.32 -22.17 8.33
CA ARG A 12 10.38 -21.95 9.44
C ARG A 12 9.42 -23.12 9.57
N GLN A 13 9.83 -24.03 10.45
CA GLN A 13 9.02 -25.08 11.03
C GLN A 13 7.63 -24.51 11.43
N ASN A 14 6.58 -25.05 10.83
CA ASN A 14 5.23 -25.13 11.38
C ASN A 14 4.56 -23.85 11.92
N THR A 15 4.77 -22.70 11.28
CA THR A 15 4.04 -21.47 11.63
C THR A 15 2.85 -21.26 10.68
N PRO A 16 1.63 -21.06 11.19
CA PRO A 16 0.42 -20.86 10.37
C PRO A 16 0.38 -19.44 9.78
N THR A 17 1.40 -19.06 9.02
CA THR A 17 1.59 -17.73 8.45
C THR A 17 1.65 -17.83 6.93
N LEU A 18 0.86 -16.99 6.26
CA LEU A 18 0.87 -16.84 4.80
C LEU A 18 1.46 -15.47 4.48
N ILE A 19 2.45 -15.44 3.58
CA ILE A 19 3.00 -14.21 3.01
C ILE A 19 2.42 -14.08 1.61
N VAL A 20 1.89 -12.90 1.28
CA VAL A 20 1.39 -12.56 -0.06
C VAL A 20 2.27 -11.44 -0.58
N ASP A 21 2.99 -11.71 -1.67
CA ASP A 21 3.92 -10.77 -2.29
C ASP A 21 3.44 -10.36 -3.68
N ILE A 22 3.94 -9.23 -4.17
CA ILE A 22 3.68 -8.72 -5.52
C ILE A 22 4.89 -9.09 -6.39
N ASP A 23 4.75 -10.17 -7.17
CA ASP A 23 5.78 -10.67 -8.06
C ASP A 23 5.55 -10.27 -9.54
N ASP A 24 6.55 -10.52 -10.38
CA ASP A 24 6.48 -10.24 -11.83
C ASP A 24 5.30 -10.93 -12.51
N ARG A 25 4.93 -12.14 -12.03
CA ARG A 25 3.78 -12.87 -12.55
C ARG A 25 2.48 -12.12 -12.22
N SER A 26 2.32 -11.65 -10.99
CA SER A 26 1.16 -10.89 -10.55
C SER A 26 1.05 -9.59 -11.34
N LEU A 27 2.17 -8.88 -11.55
CA LEU A 27 2.23 -7.69 -12.39
C LEU A 27 1.88 -7.98 -13.86
N SER A 28 2.30 -9.13 -14.39
CA SER A 28 1.96 -9.52 -15.77
C SER A 28 0.45 -9.77 -15.97
N ILE A 29 -0.26 -10.16 -14.89
CA ILE A 29 -1.69 -10.50 -14.93
C ILE A 29 -2.56 -9.27 -14.59
N LEU A 30 -2.20 -8.52 -13.54
CA LEU A 30 -3.01 -7.43 -12.99
C LEU A 30 -2.58 -6.05 -13.49
N GLY A 31 -1.44 -5.98 -14.19
CA GLY A 31 -0.85 -4.76 -14.68
C GLY A 31 0.11 -4.11 -13.67
N GLN A 32 0.54 -2.91 -14.01
CA GLN A 32 1.57 -2.18 -13.27
C GLN A 32 1.06 -1.72 -11.89
N TRP A 33 1.92 -1.86 -10.89
CA TRP A 33 1.72 -1.27 -9.56
C TRP A 33 1.96 0.26 -9.58
N PRO A 34 1.20 1.09 -8.82
CA PRO A 34 0.17 0.74 -7.85
C PRO A 34 -1.17 0.35 -8.48
N TRP A 35 -1.75 -0.75 -7.99
CA TRP A 35 -3.06 -1.21 -8.44
C TRP A 35 -4.21 -0.35 -7.88
N PRO A 36 -5.35 -0.30 -8.61
CA PRO A 36 -6.60 0.24 -8.08
C PRO A 36 -6.99 -0.36 -6.73
N ARG A 37 -7.57 0.45 -5.85
CA ARG A 37 -8.02 0.04 -4.51
C ARG A 37 -9.12 -1.03 -4.57
N THR A 38 -9.85 -1.11 -5.68
CA THR A 38 -10.79 -2.20 -5.98
C THR A 38 -10.11 -3.57 -6.05
N ILE A 39 -8.95 -3.67 -6.69
CA ILE A 39 -8.15 -4.91 -6.74
C ILE A 39 -7.68 -5.28 -5.34
N MET A 40 -7.18 -4.30 -4.57
CA MET A 40 -6.74 -4.54 -3.18
C MET A 40 -7.91 -5.01 -2.28
N ALA A 41 -9.10 -4.44 -2.47
CA ALA A 41 -10.30 -4.87 -1.74
C ALA A 41 -10.69 -6.32 -2.07
N SER A 42 -10.58 -6.72 -3.34
CA SER A 42 -10.80 -8.11 -3.77
C SER A 42 -9.78 -9.08 -3.17
N ILE A 43 -8.49 -8.70 -3.14
CA ILE A 43 -7.42 -9.51 -2.53
C ILE A 43 -7.69 -9.70 -1.04
N LEU A 44 -8.00 -8.64 -0.30
CA LEU A 44 -8.35 -8.73 1.13
C LEU A 44 -9.56 -9.63 1.35
N SER A 45 -10.59 -9.49 0.52
CA SER A 45 -11.80 -10.30 0.61
C SER A 45 -11.51 -11.80 0.37
N LEU A 46 -10.60 -12.11 -0.56
CA LEU A 46 -10.17 -13.48 -0.84
C LEU A 46 -9.35 -14.06 0.31
N ILE A 47 -8.37 -13.32 0.84
CA ILE A 47 -7.57 -13.75 2.00
C ILE A 47 -8.47 -14.02 3.21
N ASN A 48 -9.48 -13.18 3.43
CA ASN A 48 -10.40 -13.31 4.55
C ASN A 48 -11.24 -14.60 4.51
N GLN A 49 -11.42 -15.24 3.35
CA GLN A 49 -12.09 -16.55 3.25
C GLN A 49 -11.32 -17.66 3.99
N GLY A 50 -10.01 -17.48 4.19
CA GLY A 50 -9.19 -18.37 5.01
C GLY A 50 -9.35 -18.16 6.52
N HIS A 51 -10.24 -17.26 6.96
CA HIS A 51 -10.46 -16.89 8.36
C HIS A 51 -9.16 -16.61 9.14
N PRO A 52 -8.26 -15.74 8.63
CA PRO A 52 -7.02 -15.43 9.31
C PRO A 52 -7.30 -14.76 10.66
N LYS A 53 -6.42 -14.97 11.63
CA LYS A 53 -6.50 -14.25 12.93
C LYS A 53 -6.21 -12.75 12.77
N ALA A 54 -5.35 -12.40 11.81
CA ALA A 54 -5.00 -11.04 11.47
C ALA A 54 -4.46 -10.98 10.03
N ILE A 55 -4.58 -9.82 9.39
CA ILE A 55 -3.98 -9.51 8.09
C ILE A 55 -3.11 -8.27 8.27
N GLY A 56 -1.80 -8.37 8.06
CA GLY A 56 -0.91 -7.21 8.03
C GLY A 56 -0.83 -6.65 6.61
N LEU A 57 -1.05 -5.34 6.44
CA LEU A 57 -0.86 -4.67 5.16
C LEU A 57 0.35 -3.72 5.25
N ASP A 58 1.44 -4.09 4.58
CA ASP A 58 2.66 -3.29 4.49
C ASP A 58 2.64 -2.36 3.26
N ILE A 59 1.59 -1.54 3.18
CA ILE A 59 1.40 -0.57 2.10
C ILE A 59 0.78 0.69 2.68
N VAL A 60 1.32 1.84 2.32
CA VAL A 60 0.77 3.16 2.68
C VAL A 60 0.10 3.77 1.46
N TYR A 61 -1.06 4.39 1.67
CA TYR A 61 -1.83 5.10 0.64
C TYR A 61 -1.94 6.58 1.01
N PRO A 62 -0.93 7.41 0.67
CA PRO A 62 -0.94 8.82 1.04
C PRO A 62 -1.88 9.67 0.17
N GLU A 63 -2.08 9.27 -1.08
CA GLU A 63 -2.93 9.97 -2.05
C GLU A 63 -4.20 9.19 -2.38
N PRO A 64 -5.27 9.89 -2.81
CA PRO A 64 -6.47 9.26 -3.37
C PRO A 64 -6.15 8.36 -4.56
N ASP A 65 -6.96 7.32 -4.75
CA ASP A 65 -6.83 6.42 -5.89
C ASP A 65 -7.06 7.15 -7.22
N ARG A 66 -6.00 7.30 -8.03
CA ARG A 66 -6.06 7.98 -9.33
C ARG A 66 -6.99 7.29 -10.35
N SER A 67 -7.32 6.02 -10.11
CA SER A 67 -8.29 5.27 -10.92
C SER A 67 -9.73 5.42 -10.44
N SER A 68 -9.98 6.09 -9.31
CA SER A 68 -11.34 6.37 -8.85
C SER A 68 -12.10 7.21 -9.88
N PRO A 69 -13.41 6.98 -10.07
CA PRO A 69 -14.21 7.70 -11.05
C PRO A 69 -14.12 9.23 -10.94
N ARG A 70 -14.11 9.77 -9.71
CA ARG A 70 -13.93 11.21 -9.46
C ARG A 70 -12.57 11.72 -9.92
N GLN A 71 -11.49 11.02 -9.59
CA GLN A 71 -10.14 11.42 -9.99
C GLN A 71 -9.98 11.40 -11.51
N ILE A 72 -10.62 10.44 -12.20
CA ILE A 72 -10.65 10.38 -13.66
C ILE A 72 -11.40 11.59 -14.23
N ALA A 73 -12.59 11.91 -13.71
CA ALA A 73 -13.38 13.06 -14.16
C ALA A 73 -12.58 14.38 -14.02
N GLU A 74 -11.94 14.58 -12.87
CA GLU A 74 -11.09 15.74 -12.60
C GLU A 74 -9.88 15.80 -13.53
N PHE A 75 -9.21 14.67 -13.78
CA PHE A 75 -8.07 14.59 -14.69
C PHE A 75 -8.48 14.98 -16.13
N LEU A 76 -9.58 14.43 -16.65
CA LEU A 76 -10.05 14.72 -18.00
C LEU A 76 -10.45 16.20 -18.16
N ALA A 77 -11.16 16.74 -17.16
CA ALA A 77 -11.53 18.15 -17.12
C ALA A 77 -10.27 19.06 -17.14
N SER A 78 -9.23 18.69 -16.39
CA SER A 78 -7.96 19.45 -16.36
C SER A 78 -7.22 19.43 -17.71
N GLY A 79 -7.41 18.37 -18.51
CA GLY A 79 -6.83 18.23 -19.84
C GLY A 79 -7.63 18.90 -20.97
N ASN A 80 -8.64 19.72 -20.64
CA ASN A 80 -9.62 20.28 -21.59
C ASN A 80 -10.42 19.23 -22.37
N LEU A 81 -10.48 17.98 -21.90
CA LEU A 81 -11.34 16.95 -22.48
C LEU A 81 -12.69 16.98 -21.78
N LYS A 82 -13.60 17.84 -22.27
CA LYS A 82 -14.96 17.93 -21.73
C LYS A 82 -15.77 16.70 -22.14
N LEU A 83 -16.14 15.89 -21.17
CA LEU A 83 -17.09 14.80 -21.38
C LEU A 83 -18.50 15.38 -21.61
N PRO A 84 -19.34 14.72 -22.43
CA PRO A 84 -20.78 14.99 -22.45
C PRO A 84 -21.37 14.88 -21.04
N ASP A 85 -22.31 15.76 -20.71
CA ASP A 85 -22.88 15.88 -19.36
C ASP A 85 -23.47 14.56 -18.83
N GLU A 86 -24.06 13.74 -19.71
CA GLU A 86 -24.60 12.43 -19.35
C GLU A 86 -23.50 11.44 -18.93
N ILE A 87 -22.36 11.47 -19.63
CA ILE A 87 -21.22 10.60 -19.35
C ILE A 87 -20.53 11.06 -18.06
N ASP A 88 -20.36 12.37 -17.87
CA ASP A 88 -19.76 12.93 -16.66
C ASP A 88 -20.60 12.59 -15.41
N LYS A 89 -21.93 12.76 -15.49
CA LYS A 89 -22.84 12.35 -14.41
C LYS A 89 -22.80 10.85 -14.14
N CYS A 90 -22.75 10.03 -15.19
CA CYS A 90 -22.65 8.58 -15.03
C CYS A 90 -21.34 8.20 -14.34
N LEU A 91 -20.22 8.77 -14.78
CA LEU A 91 -18.90 8.55 -14.19
C LEU A 91 -18.87 8.95 -12.71
N LEU A 92 -19.39 10.14 -12.38
CA LEU A 92 -19.47 10.63 -10.99
C LEU A 92 -20.45 9.84 -10.10
N SER A 93 -21.36 9.06 -10.69
CA SER A 93 -22.27 8.18 -9.95
C SER A 93 -21.64 6.85 -9.55
N LEU A 94 -20.50 6.48 -10.16
CA LEU A 94 -19.81 5.24 -9.86
C LEU A 94 -19.17 5.27 -8.46
N PRO A 95 -19.05 4.11 -7.80
CA PRO A 95 -18.47 4.04 -6.47
C PRO A 95 -17.02 4.52 -6.41
N ASP A 96 -16.69 5.22 -5.32
CA ASP A 96 -15.32 5.60 -5.01
C ASP A 96 -14.48 4.38 -4.58
N HIS A 97 -13.29 4.22 -5.17
CA HIS A 97 -12.45 3.05 -4.95
C HIS A 97 -11.83 3.03 -3.55
N ASP A 98 -11.48 4.19 -2.97
CA ASP A 98 -10.98 4.27 -1.60
C ASP A 98 -12.07 3.85 -0.61
N GLN A 99 -13.33 4.23 -0.84
CA GLN A 99 -14.47 3.75 -0.05
C GLN A 99 -14.69 2.24 -0.20
N ILE A 100 -14.48 1.67 -1.39
CA ILE A 100 -14.56 0.22 -1.59
C ILE A 100 -13.49 -0.49 -0.73
N LEU A 101 -12.25 -0.02 -0.75
CA LEU A 101 -11.20 -0.60 0.08
C LEU A 101 -11.45 -0.38 1.57
N ALA A 102 -11.89 0.81 1.99
CA ALA A 102 -12.24 1.08 3.38
C ALA A 102 -13.29 0.10 3.92
N LYS A 103 -14.32 -0.23 3.11
CA LYS A 103 -15.32 -1.24 3.46
C LYS A 103 -14.72 -2.64 3.59
N ALA A 104 -13.75 -3.01 2.75
CA ALA A 104 -13.06 -4.30 2.87
C ALA A 104 -12.17 -4.35 4.13
N LEU A 105 -11.44 -3.27 4.42
CA LEU A 105 -10.64 -3.15 5.64
C LEU A 105 -11.49 -3.31 6.90
N LEU A 106 -12.66 -2.67 6.97
CA LEU A 106 -13.58 -2.80 8.12
C LEU A 106 -14.17 -4.21 8.28
N LYS A 107 -14.23 -5.00 7.21
CA LYS A 107 -14.81 -6.36 7.20
C LYS A 107 -13.78 -7.47 7.42
N THR A 108 -12.50 -7.11 7.55
CA THR A 108 -11.39 -8.03 7.68
C THR A 108 -10.57 -7.69 8.92
N PRO A 109 -9.87 -8.64 9.56
CA PRO A 109 -9.04 -8.36 10.73
C PRO A 109 -7.71 -7.71 10.30
N THR A 110 -7.79 -6.61 9.57
CA THR A 110 -6.64 -5.95 8.94
C THR A 110 -5.98 -4.95 9.88
N VAL A 111 -4.65 -4.99 9.94
CA VAL A 111 -3.78 -4.03 10.61
C VAL A 111 -3.00 -3.28 9.54
N LEU A 112 -3.09 -1.95 9.57
CA LEU A 112 -2.42 -1.06 8.63
C LEU A 112 -1.10 -0.55 9.22
N GLY A 113 -0.11 -0.35 8.35
CA GLY A 113 1.08 0.45 8.68
C GLY A 113 0.72 1.92 8.94
N TYR A 114 1.35 2.52 9.94
CA TYR A 114 1.26 3.96 10.20
C TYR A 114 2.64 4.60 10.00
N PRO A 115 2.83 5.49 9.00
CA PRO A 115 4.11 6.14 8.79
C PRO A 115 4.36 7.17 9.89
N PHE A 116 5.46 7.01 10.63
CA PHE A 116 5.90 7.99 11.63
C PHE A 116 6.86 9.01 10.99
N ALA A 117 6.50 10.29 11.04
CA ALA A 117 7.42 11.37 10.70
C ALA A 117 8.21 11.78 11.96
N PHE A 118 9.48 11.40 12.05
CA PHE A 118 10.36 11.87 13.11
C PHE A 118 10.79 13.31 12.83
N THR A 119 10.12 14.28 13.44
CA THR A 119 10.38 15.72 13.24
C THR A 119 11.54 16.27 14.08
N LYS A 120 12.20 15.43 14.88
CA LYS A 120 13.36 15.85 15.68
C LYS A 120 14.65 15.31 15.08
N SER A 121 15.49 16.21 14.59
CA SER A 121 16.93 15.97 14.54
C SER A 121 17.36 15.54 15.94
N VAL A 122 17.81 14.29 16.07
CA VAL A 122 18.49 13.84 17.28
C VAL A 122 19.66 14.81 17.45
N LYS A 123 19.64 15.63 18.51
CA LYS A 123 20.80 16.45 18.88
C LYS A 123 21.99 15.50 18.87
N SER A 124 23.00 15.80 18.05
CA SER A 124 24.25 15.04 17.98
C SER A 124 24.74 14.84 19.41
N PHE A 125 24.63 13.62 19.92
CA PHE A 125 25.21 13.29 21.21
C PHE A 125 26.71 13.22 20.97
N ASN A 126 27.44 14.22 21.45
CA ASN A 126 28.89 14.16 21.57
C ASN A 126 29.22 13.14 22.67
N LEU A 127 29.26 11.86 22.31
CA LEU A 127 29.86 10.82 23.12
C LEU A 127 31.37 11.10 23.17
N LYS A 128 31.80 11.82 24.22
CA LYS A 128 33.21 11.87 24.59
C LYS A 128 33.59 10.54 25.20
N PHE A 129 34.17 9.67 24.38
CA PHE A 129 34.88 8.50 24.90
C PHE A 129 36.17 8.98 25.60
N PRO A 130 36.46 8.51 26.82
CA PRO A 130 37.72 8.83 27.47
C PRO A 130 38.88 8.33 26.61
N GLY A 131 39.73 9.26 26.14
CA GLY A 131 40.96 8.96 25.39
C GLY A 131 40.96 9.25 23.88
N GLN A 132 39.91 9.84 23.30
CA GLN A 132 39.88 10.17 21.86
C GLN A 132 40.02 11.69 21.62
N ASN A 133 41.13 12.11 21.01
CA ASN A 133 41.34 13.48 20.53
C ASN A 133 40.55 13.70 19.23
N ASN A 134 39.57 14.61 19.29
CA ASN A 134 38.94 15.36 18.20
C ASN A 134 39.01 14.75 16.78
N SER A 135 38.12 13.82 16.48
CA SER A 135 37.75 13.50 15.09
C SER A 135 36.24 13.59 14.93
N ASN A 136 35.78 14.63 14.23
CA ASN A 136 34.41 14.76 13.78
C ASN A 136 34.15 13.70 12.71
N LEU A 137 33.44 12.63 13.04
CA LEU A 137 32.95 11.69 12.05
C LEU A 137 31.66 12.26 11.44
N LEU A 138 31.80 12.93 10.29
CA LEU A 138 30.67 13.28 9.43
C LEU A 138 30.20 12.01 8.73
N ILE A 139 29.05 11.49 9.13
CA ILE A 139 28.28 10.59 8.26
C ILE A 139 27.36 11.49 7.44
N SER A 140 27.79 11.86 6.23
CA SER A 140 26.89 12.44 5.24
C SER A 140 26.07 11.34 4.59
N LYS A 141 24.81 11.67 4.26
CA LYS A 141 23.92 10.82 3.47
C LYS A 141 24.44 10.63 2.04
#